data_AF-A0A8J6TU29-F1
#
_entry.id   AF-A0A8J6TU29-F1
#
_cell.length_a   1.000
_cell.length_b   1.000
_cell.length_c   1.000
_cell.angle_alpha   90.00
_cell.angle_beta   90.00
_cell.angle_gamma   90.00
#
_symmetry.space_group_name_H-M   'P 1'
#
loop_
_entity.id
_entity.type
_entity.pdbx_description
1 polymer ?
#
loop_
_entity_poly.entity_id
_entity_poly.type
_entity_poly.pdbx_seq_one_letter_code
_entity_poly.pdbx_strand_id
1 'polypeptide(L)'
;MKSPNRTWIYLGIGAVLILLFLVYRYGFPERYLNISTQTAVIDLSIPNKVILLEKHPDQKTITQLELRITGKLSDNITLHLSRDAVNSSTSIRLKNGKLDTSFLTKWSQDNAYIIIENPDRSNSQLEVDYQFISE
;
A
#
# COMPACT_ATOMS: atom_id res chain seq x y z
N MET A 1 23.30 15.60 54.35
CA MET A 1 22.52 15.47 53.10
C MET A 1 21.65 14.23 53.20
N LYS A 2 20.32 14.34 53.23
CA LYS A 2 19.41 13.17 53.30
C LYS A 2 19.46 12.43 51.96
N SER A 3 19.81 11.15 51.96
CA SER A 3 19.78 10.32 50.76
C SER A 3 18.35 10.30 50.20
N PRO A 4 18.15 10.50 48.88
CA PRO A 4 16.82 10.43 48.30
C PRO A 4 16.21 9.06 48.62
N ASN A 5 14.99 9.09 49.15
CA ASN A 5 14.30 7.91 49.63
C ASN A 5 14.00 7.00 48.43
N ARG A 6 14.66 5.83 48.37
CA ARG A 6 14.71 4.94 47.20
C ARG A 6 13.32 4.59 46.65
N THR A 7 12.31 4.56 47.52
CA THR A 7 10.90 4.37 47.16
C THR A 7 10.38 5.37 46.12
N TRP A 8 10.78 6.64 46.22
CA TRP A 8 10.39 7.67 45.25
C TRP A 8 11.06 7.50 43.88
N ILE A 9 12.25 6.92 43.87
CA ILE A 9 12.97 6.59 42.63
C ILE A 9 12.25 5.44 41.92
N TYR A 10 11.86 4.39 42.63
CA TYR A 10 11.10 3.27 42.05
C TYR A 10 9.72 3.68 41.57
N LEU A 11 9.02 4.56 42.31
CA LEU A 11 7.75 5.14 41.88
C LEU A 11 7.90 5.98 40.60
N GLY A 12 8.95 6.80 40.53
CA GLY A 12 9.25 7.58 39.33
C GLY A 12 9.52 6.71 38.11
N ILE A 13 10.34 5.66 38.26
CA ILE A 13 10.63 4.70 37.18
C ILE A 13 9.36 3.96 36.76
N GLY A 14 8.56 3.49 37.71
CA GLY A 14 7.28 2.82 37.42
C GLY A 14 6.31 3.71 36.64
N ALA A 15 6.18 4.98 37.03
CA ALA A 15 5.34 5.95 36.33
C ALA A 15 5.82 6.20 34.89
N VAL A 16 7.14 6.32 34.68
CA VAL A 16 7.73 6.47 33.34
C VAL A 16 7.48 5.23 32.48
N LEU A 17 7.63 4.03 33.03
CA LEU A 17 7.37 2.79 32.29
C LEU A 17 5.89 2.65 31.90
N ILE A 18 4.97 3.04 32.78
CA ILE A 18 3.53 3.05 32.49
C ILE A 18 3.22 4.08 31.38
N LEU A 19 3.80 5.28 31.46
CA LEU A 19 3.64 6.31 30.43
C LEU A 19 4.17 5.83 29.07
N LEU A 20 5.35 5.21 29.04
CA LEU A 20 5.91 4.61 27.82
C LEU A 20 5.03 3.49 27.28
N PHE A 21 4.49 2.64 28.15
CA PHE A 21 3.56 1.58 27.75
C PHE A 21 2.27 2.15 27.15
N LEU A 22 1.69 3.21 27.75
CA LEU A 22 0.49 3.86 27.24
C LEU A 22 0.74 4.57 25.91
N VAL A 23 1.86 5.27 25.77
CA VAL A 23 2.26 5.90 24.50
C VAL A 23 2.51 4.84 23.42
N TYR A 24 3.16 3.72 23.76
CA TYR A 24 3.33 2.62 22.82
C TYR A 24 1.98 1.98 22.42
N ARG A 25 1.11 1.68 23.40
CA ARG A 25 -0.15 0.97 23.19
C ARG A 25 -1.22 1.81 22.49
N TYR A 26 -1.26 3.11 22.78
CA TYR A 26 -2.35 4.02 22.37
C TYR A 26 -1.88 5.24 21.58
N GLY A 27 -0.59 5.58 21.58
CA GLY A 27 -0.04 6.72 20.84
C GLY A 27 0.30 6.42 19.38
N PHE A 28 0.41 5.13 19.00
CA PHE A 28 0.74 4.71 17.62
C PHE A 28 -0.28 3.80 16.91
N PRO A 29 -1.59 3.81 17.21
CA PRO A 29 -2.53 2.88 16.56
C PRO A 29 -2.63 3.08 15.04
N GLU A 30 -2.33 4.28 14.52
CA GLU A 30 -2.66 4.61 13.11
C GLU A 30 -1.47 4.83 12.17
N ARG A 31 -0.21 4.91 12.65
CA ARG A 31 0.91 5.31 11.77
C ARG A 31 1.76 4.18 11.17
N TYR A 32 1.70 2.95 11.69
CA TYR A 32 2.60 1.89 11.24
C TYR A 32 1.97 0.51 11.04
N LEU A 33 0.69 0.32 11.39
CA LEU A 33 0.04 -1.00 11.36
C LEU A 33 -0.90 -1.22 10.16
N ASN A 34 -1.06 -0.23 9.28
CA ASN A 34 -1.96 -0.34 8.12
C ASN A 34 -1.21 -0.25 6.79
N ILE A 35 0.02 -0.74 6.77
CA ILE A 35 0.82 -0.96 5.56
C ILE A 35 0.64 -2.43 5.17
N SER A 36 -0.60 -2.84 4.89
CA SER A 36 -0.85 -4.17 4.33
C SER A 36 -0.64 -4.06 2.83
N THR A 37 0.61 -4.18 2.39
CA THR A 37 0.93 -4.31 0.97
C THR A 37 0.25 -5.58 0.48
N GLN A 38 -0.72 -5.43 -0.41
CA GLN A 38 -1.44 -6.54 -1.01
C GLN A 38 -0.85 -6.80 -2.39
N THR A 39 -0.59 -8.06 -2.71
CA THR A 39 -0.01 -8.45 -4.00
C THR A 39 -1.10 -9.02 -4.89
N ALA A 40 -1.38 -8.35 -6.00
CA ALA A 40 -2.22 -8.86 -7.07
C ALA A 40 -1.35 -9.50 -8.15
N VAL A 41 -1.54 -10.80 -8.37
CA VAL A 41 -0.85 -11.54 -9.43
C VAL A 41 -1.69 -11.51 -10.71
N ILE A 42 -1.05 -11.08 -11.79
CA ILE A 42 -1.69 -10.80 -13.06
C ILE A 42 -1.11 -11.72 -14.12
N ASP A 43 -1.91 -12.70 -14.53
CA ASP A 43 -1.66 -13.47 -15.75
C ASP A 43 -2.12 -12.67 -16.97
N LEU A 44 -1.17 -12.33 -17.85
CA LEU A 44 -1.41 -11.56 -19.07
C LEU A 44 -1.84 -12.41 -20.27
N SER A 45 -1.96 -13.73 -20.08
CA SER A 45 -2.51 -14.66 -21.07
C SER A 45 -3.99 -14.34 -21.34
N ILE A 46 -4.67 -13.73 -20.37
CA ILE A 46 -6.05 -13.27 -20.47
C ILE A 46 -6.04 -11.79 -20.91
N PRO A 47 -6.59 -11.46 -22.09
CA PRO A 47 -6.64 -10.07 -22.55
C PRO A 47 -7.60 -9.23 -21.69
N ASN A 48 -7.29 -7.94 -21.55
CA ASN A 48 -8.19 -6.93 -20.96
C ASN A 48 -8.65 -7.26 -19.54
N LYS A 49 -7.75 -7.78 -18.71
CA LYS A 49 -8.04 -8.10 -17.31
C LYS A 49 -8.30 -6.81 -16.52
N VAL A 50 -9.32 -6.86 -15.67
CA VAL A 50 -9.65 -5.80 -14.71
C VAL A 50 -9.46 -6.36 -13.30
N ILE A 51 -8.77 -5.61 -12.44
CA ILE A 51 -8.48 -6.01 -11.06
C ILE A 51 -9.01 -4.91 -10.15
N LEU A 52 -9.84 -5.32 -9.19
CA LEU A 52 -10.30 -4.45 -8.11
C LEU A 52 -9.26 -4.48 -6.98
N LEU A 53 -8.83 -3.29 -6.58
CA LEU A 53 -8.02 -3.04 -5.40
C LEU A 53 -8.92 -2.40 -4.34
N GLU A 54 -8.89 -2.95 -3.12
CA GLU A 54 -9.66 -2.41 -2.01
C GLU A 54 -8.73 -1.98 -0.88
N LYS A 55 -9.08 -0.87 -0.23
CA LYS A 55 -8.38 -0.44 0.98
C LYS A 55 -8.53 -1.48 2.09
N HIS A 56 -7.65 -1.41 3.08
CA HIS A 56 -7.82 -2.20 4.27
C HIS A 56 -9.05 -1.71 5.07
N PRO A 57 -9.86 -2.61 5.68
CA PRO A 57 -11.08 -2.23 6.41
C PRO A 57 -10.85 -1.15 7.47
N ASP A 58 -9.70 -1.18 8.14
CA ASP A 58 -9.34 -0.27 9.23
C ASP A 58 -8.88 1.13 8.76
N GLN A 59 -8.69 1.34 7.45
CA GLN A 59 -8.30 2.64 6.90
C GLN A 59 -9.52 3.56 6.81
N LYS A 60 -9.45 4.75 7.43
CA LYS A 60 -10.56 5.71 7.47
C LYS A 60 -10.60 6.62 6.25
N THR A 61 -9.49 7.29 5.95
CA THR A 61 -9.44 8.29 4.89
C THR A 61 -8.20 8.06 4.04
N ILE A 62 -8.40 7.75 2.77
CA ILE A 62 -7.32 7.54 1.81
C ILE A 62 -6.89 8.89 1.22
N THR A 63 -5.59 9.11 1.10
CA THR A 63 -5.01 10.29 0.45
C THR A 63 -4.12 9.96 -0.73
N GLN A 64 -3.52 8.77 -0.75
CA GLN A 64 -2.67 8.31 -1.84
C GLN A 64 -2.81 6.81 -2.09
N LEU A 65 -2.42 6.39 -3.30
CA LEU A 65 -2.26 5.01 -3.70
C LEU A 65 -0.85 4.82 -4.23
N GLU A 66 -0.13 3.86 -3.66
CA GLU A 66 1.16 3.40 -4.14
C GLU A 66 0.98 2.04 -4.84
N LEU A 67 1.63 1.90 -5.99
CA LEU A 67 1.68 0.67 -6.78
C LEU A 67 3.14 0.35 -7.06
N ARG A 68 3.57 -0.87 -6.76
CA ARG A 68 4.85 -1.40 -7.20
C ARG A 68 4.60 -2.57 -8.13
N ILE A 69 5.18 -2.47 -9.32
CA ILE A 69 4.97 -3.42 -10.40
C ILE A 69 6.29 -4.11 -10.66
N THR A 70 6.30 -5.41 -10.44
CA THR A 70 7.45 -6.27 -10.68
C THR A 70 7.09 -7.42 -11.62
N GLY A 71 8.09 -7.94 -12.31
CA GLY A 71 7.92 -9.08 -13.21
C GLY A 71 8.72 -8.93 -14.49
N LYS A 72 8.34 -9.68 -15.51
CA LYS A 72 8.97 -9.65 -16.82
C LYS A 72 7.91 -9.61 -17.90
N LEU A 73 7.98 -8.61 -18.76
CA LEU A 73 7.12 -8.47 -19.93
C LEU A 73 7.84 -8.85 -21.22
N SER A 74 7.17 -9.60 -22.08
CA SER A 74 7.57 -9.78 -23.49
C SER A 74 7.25 -8.55 -24.33
N ASP A 75 6.14 -7.87 -24.02
CA ASP A 75 5.55 -6.82 -24.85
C ASP A 75 5.29 -5.54 -24.05
N ASN A 76 5.14 -4.42 -24.77
CA ASN A 76 4.79 -3.16 -24.12
C ASN A 76 3.29 -3.17 -23.82
N ILE A 77 2.91 -2.88 -22.58
CA ILE A 77 1.50 -2.83 -22.17
C ILE A 77 1.17 -1.47 -21.55
N THR A 78 -0.12 -1.17 -21.49
CA THR A 78 -0.63 0.00 -20.76
C THR A 78 -1.52 -0.46 -19.62
N LEU A 79 -1.23 0.03 -18.42
CA LEU A 79 -2.09 -0.12 -17.26
C LEU A 79 -2.85 1.18 -17.06
N HIS A 80 -4.15 1.08 -16.88
CA HIS A 80 -5.00 2.20 -16.52
C HIS A 80 -5.46 2.04 -15.09
N LEU A 81 -5.13 3.02 -14.27
CA LEU A 81 -5.68 3.17 -12.95
C LEU A 81 -6.97 3.99 -13.05
N SER A 82 -8.05 3.46 -12.47
CA SER A 82 -9.39 4.01 -12.61
C SER A 82 -10.16 3.97 -11.29
N ARG A 83 -11.13 4.87 -11.15
CA ARG A 83 -12.08 4.90 -10.02
C ARG A 83 -13.25 3.95 -10.23
N ASP A 84 -13.56 3.65 -11.47
CA ASP A 84 -14.61 2.71 -11.86
C ASP A 84 -14.06 1.72 -12.91
N ALA A 85 -14.82 0.70 -13.27
CA ALA A 85 -14.35 -0.29 -14.25
C ALA A 85 -14.36 0.24 -15.71
N VAL A 86 -14.72 1.51 -15.97
CA VAL A 86 -15.10 2.00 -17.30
C VAL A 86 -14.30 3.24 -17.76
N ASN A 87 -13.91 4.14 -16.85
CA ASN A 87 -13.32 5.45 -17.13
C ASN A 87 -11.87 5.54 -16.65
N SER A 88 -10.89 5.33 -17.55
CA SER A 88 -9.47 5.45 -17.20
C SER A 88 -9.12 6.84 -16.65
N SER A 89 -8.48 6.90 -15.47
CA SER A 89 -8.08 8.18 -14.86
C SER A 89 -6.58 8.46 -14.98
N THR A 90 -5.74 7.43 -15.00
CA THR A 90 -4.29 7.56 -15.11
C THR A 90 -3.74 6.39 -15.88
N SER A 91 -2.96 6.64 -16.93
CA SER A 91 -2.31 5.60 -17.73
C SER A 91 -0.84 5.48 -17.37
N ILE A 92 -0.39 4.24 -17.24
CA ILE A 92 0.98 3.85 -16.91
C ILE A 92 1.45 2.94 -18.03
N ARG A 93 2.36 3.46 -18.86
CA ARG A 93 2.95 2.66 -19.95
C ARG A 93 4.14 1.87 -19.41
N LEU A 94 4.07 0.55 -19.51
CA LEU A 94 5.13 -0.36 -19.14
C LEU A 94 5.87 -0.82 -20.40
N LYS A 95 7.20 -0.70 -20.37
CA LYS A 95 8.04 -1.21 -21.45
C LYS A 95 8.34 -2.69 -21.24
N ASN A 96 8.55 -3.40 -22.33
CA ASN A 96 9.00 -4.79 -22.29
C ASN A 96 10.34 -4.93 -21.56
N GLY A 97 10.60 -6.13 -21.05
CA GLY A 97 11.79 -6.46 -20.26
C GLY A 97 11.49 -6.68 -18.79
N LYS A 98 12.53 -6.57 -17.95
CA LYS A 98 12.42 -6.72 -16.50
C LYS A 98 11.83 -5.43 -15.91
N LEU A 99 10.77 -5.59 -15.13
CA LEU A 99 10.11 -4.49 -14.43
C LEU A 99 10.43 -4.53 -12.94
N ASP A 100 10.77 -3.37 -12.42
CA ASP A 100 10.77 -3.03 -10.98
C ASP A 100 10.53 -1.53 -10.90
N THR A 101 9.27 -1.14 -10.96
CA THR A 101 8.86 0.26 -11.01
C THR A 101 7.78 0.54 -9.96
N SER A 102 7.87 1.71 -9.34
CA SER A 102 6.91 2.18 -8.34
C SER A 102 6.21 3.43 -8.82
N PHE A 103 4.91 3.54 -8.55
CA PHE A 103 4.06 4.67 -8.89
C PHE A 103 3.32 5.12 -7.64
N LEU A 104 3.42 6.40 -7.33
CA LEU A 104 2.67 7.03 -6.26
C LEU A 104 1.74 8.07 -6.88
N THR A 105 0.45 8.00 -6.56
CA THR A 105 -0.55 8.94 -7.05
C THR A 105 -1.46 9.41 -5.92
N LYS A 106 -2.02 10.62 -6.08
CA LYS A 106 -3.07 11.11 -5.17
C LYS A 106 -4.34 10.31 -5.42
N TRP A 107 -4.89 9.72 -4.37
CA TRP A 107 -6.06 8.86 -4.44
C TRP A 107 -6.94 9.07 -3.22
N SER A 108 -8.24 9.24 -3.40
CA SER A 108 -9.15 9.56 -2.30
C SER A 108 -10.36 8.63 -2.22
N GLN A 109 -10.32 7.53 -2.97
CA GLN A 109 -11.39 6.54 -2.99
C GLN A 109 -10.96 5.30 -2.21
N ASP A 110 -11.94 4.57 -1.71
CA ASP A 110 -11.73 3.35 -0.95
C ASP A 110 -11.34 2.15 -1.82
N ASN A 111 -11.52 2.28 -3.13
CA ASN A 111 -11.15 1.29 -4.11
C ASN A 111 -10.47 1.92 -5.33
N ALA A 112 -9.82 1.08 -6.11
CA ALA A 112 -9.25 1.42 -7.40
C ALA A 112 -9.36 0.22 -8.34
N TYR A 113 -9.45 0.50 -9.64
CA TYR A 113 -9.44 -0.52 -10.68
C TYR A 113 -8.15 -0.41 -11.47
N ILE A 114 -7.45 -1.53 -11.64
CA ILE A 114 -6.37 -1.67 -12.62
C ILE A 114 -6.96 -2.36 -13.84
N ILE A 115 -6.98 -1.64 -14.96
CA ILE A 115 -7.43 -2.13 -16.26
C ILE A 115 -6.18 -2.31 -17.12
N ILE A 116 -6.01 -3.50 -17.70
CA ILE A 116 -4.77 -3.86 -18.41
C ILE A 116 -5.07 -4.00 -19.88
N GLU A 117 -4.54 -3.09 -20.69
CA GLU A 117 -4.62 -3.21 -22.14
C GLU A 117 -3.42 -4.00 -22.64
N ASN A 118 -3.68 -5.26 -23.00
CA ASN A 118 -2.71 -6.16 -23.61
C ASN A 118 -3.31 -6.81 -24.88
N PRO A 119 -3.22 -6.15 -26.04
CA PRO A 119 -3.83 -6.64 -27.28
C PRO A 119 -3.13 -7.90 -27.82
N ASP A 120 -1.84 -8.05 -27.57
CA ASP A 120 -1.00 -9.07 -28.21
C ASP A 120 -0.97 -10.41 -27.47
N ARG A 121 -1.63 -10.51 -26.29
CA ARG A 121 -1.68 -11.69 -25.40
C ARG A 121 -0.29 -12.26 -25.10
N SER A 122 0.23 -11.96 -23.93
CA SER A 122 1.57 -12.42 -23.53
C SER A 122 1.48 -13.48 -22.44
N ASN A 123 2.31 -14.52 -22.51
CA ASN A 123 2.46 -15.51 -21.42
C ASN A 123 3.26 -14.94 -20.23
N SER A 124 3.24 -13.62 -20.06
CA SER A 124 3.98 -12.90 -19.02
C SER A 124 3.13 -12.82 -17.75
N GLN A 125 3.79 -12.84 -16.61
CA GLN A 125 3.16 -12.67 -15.31
C GLN A 125 3.67 -11.38 -14.67
N LEU A 126 2.75 -10.57 -14.15
CA LEU A 126 3.08 -9.38 -13.37
C LEU A 126 2.62 -9.56 -11.94
N GLU A 127 3.44 -9.04 -11.03
CA GLU A 127 3.10 -8.87 -9.63
C GLU A 127 2.90 -7.38 -9.38
N VAL A 128 1.71 -7.01 -8.93
CA VAL A 128 1.37 -5.65 -8.55
C VAL A 128 1.13 -5.62 -7.05
N ASP A 129 2.13 -5.13 -6.34
CA ASP A 129 2.00 -4.76 -4.94
C ASP A 129 1.29 -3.41 -4.87
N TYR A 130 0.28 -3.29 -4.04
CA TYR A 130 -0.44 -2.03 -3.86
C TYR A 130 -0.63 -1.69 -2.38
N GLN A 131 -0.67 -0.39 -2.13
CA GLN A 131 -0.88 0.15 -0.79
C GLN A 131 -1.69 1.44 -0.87
N PHE A 132 -2.84 1.45 -0.19
CA PHE A 132 -3.56 2.68 0.10
C PHE A 132 -2.89 3.37 1.28
N ILE A 133 -2.65 4.68 1.18
CA ILE A 133 -2.04 5.49 2.23
C ILE A 133 -3.14 6.37 2.83
N SER A 134 -3.24 6.35 4.15
CA SER A 134 -4.19 7.15 4.92
C SER A 134 -3.49 8.23 5.74
N GLU A 135 -4.15 9.37 5.94
CA GLU A 135 -3.72 10.45 6.85
C GLU A 135 -4.23 10.24 8.29
#